data_AF-A0A1K1RRT7-F1
#
_entry.id   AF-A0A1K1RRT7-F1
#
_cell.length_a   1.000
_cell.length_b   1.000
_cell.length_c   1.000
_cell.angle_alpha   90.00
_cell.angle_beta   90.00
_cell.angle_gamma   90.00
#
_symmetry.space_group_name_H-M   'P 1'
#
loop_
_entity.id
_entity.type
_entity.pdbx_description
1 polymer ?
#
loop_
_entity_poly.entity_id
_entity_poly.type
_entity_poly.pdbx_seq_one_letter_code
_entity_poly.pdbx_strand_id
1 'polypeptide(L)' 'MLPQTIDYHIAQLDSTWGIFREGMQIAVRADPADAIAFANFFADRETLMAPCPVRVSADMNLHQALLDLRQVA' A
#
# COMPACT_ATOMS: atom_id res chain seq x y z
N MET A 1 24.76 8.58 -6.01
CA MET A 1 23.34 8.37 -6.36
C MET A 1 22.64 7.84 -5.12
N LEU A 2 21.68 8.58 -4.58
CA LEU A 2 20.83 8.02 -3.52
C LEU A 2 20.11 6.80 -4.12
N PRO A 3 20.00 5.67 -3.40
CA PRO A 3 19.22 4.54 -3.88
C PRO A 3 17.79 5.05 -4.13
N GLN A 4 17.29 4.88 -5.35
CA GLN A 4 15.89 5.16 -5.67
C GLN A 4 15.05 4.15 -4.90
N THR A 5 14.37 4.59 -3.85
CA THR A 5 13.41 3.76 -3.11
C THR A 5 12.18 3.57 -3.98
N ILE A 6 11.71 2.34 -4.11
CA ILE A 6 10.44 2.05 -4.77
C ILE A 6 9.33 2.23 -3.75
N ASP A 7 8.42 3.17 -3.99
CA ASP A 7 7.30 3.49 -3.12
C ASP A 7 6.00 2.86 -3.62
N TYR A 8 5.40 2.06 -2.74
CA TYR A 8 4.02 1.63 -2.82
C TYR A 8 3.19 2.49 -1.86
N HIS A 9 2.17 3.16 -2.40
CA HIS A 9 1.30 4.03 -1.63
C HIS A 9 -0.15 3.56 -1.69
N ILE A 10 -0.79 3.47 -0.53
CA ILE A 10 -2.20 3.10 -0.40
C ILE A 10 -3.00 4.36 -0.03
N ALA A 11 -3.93 4.75 -0.89
CA ALA A 11 -4.77 5.93 -0.70
C ALA A 11 -6.26 5.58 -0.77
N GLN A 12 -7.08 6.32 -0.02
CA GLN A 12 -8.54 6.21 -0.10
C GLN A 12 -9.02 6.87 -1.40
N LEU A 13 -9.73 6.11 -2.24
CA LEU A 13 -10.42 6.59 -3.43
C LEU A 13 -11.93 6.40 -3.25
N ASP A 14 -12.63 7.47 -2.87
CA ASP A 14 -14.04 7.42 -2.50
C ASP A 14 -14.34 6.29 -1.49
N SER A 15 -15.04 5.23 -1.91
CA SER A 15 -15.38 4.05 -1.10
C SER A 15 -14.44 2.86 -1.31
N THR A 16 -13.27 3.07 -1.92
CA THR A 16 -12.29 2.03 -2.25
C THR A 16 -10.87 2.48 -1.88
N TRP A 17 -9.90 1.58 -2.06
CA TRP A 17 -8.49 1.78 -1.76
C TRP A 17 -7.68 1.62 -3.02
N GLY A 18 -7.10 2.71 -3.50
CA GLY A 18 -6.15 2.72 -4.60
C GLY A 18 -4.75 2.32 -4.12
N ILE A 19 -4.08 1.47 -4.88
CA ILE A 19 -2.68 1.10 -4.65
C ILE A 19 -1.86 1.65 -5.80
N PHE A 20 -0.85 2.43 -5.47
CA PHE A 20 0.01 3.14 -6.41
C PHE A 20 1.45 2.66 -6.24
N ARG A 21 2.17 2.49 -7.35
CA ARG A 21 3.61 2.23 -7.37
C ARG A 21 4.27 3.38 -8.11
N GLU A 22 5.20 4.08 -7.47
CA GLU A 22 5.88 5.26 -8.05
C GLU A 22 4.88 6.29 -8.64
N GLY A 23 3.74 6.48 -7.95
CA GLY A 23 2.66 7.37 -8.40
C GLY A 23 1.74 6.81 -9.49
N MET A 24 2.01 5.63 -10.05
CA MET A 24 1.13 4.96 -11.00
C MET A 24 0.17 4.02 -10.28
N GLN A 25 -1.15 4.18 -10.49
CA GLN A 25 -2.14 3.27 -9.93
C GLN A 25 -2.02 1.89 -10.58
N ILE A 26 -1.81 0.85 -9.76
CA ILE A 26 -1.66 -0.53 -10.23
C ILE A 26 -2.85 -1.41 -9.84
N ALA A 27 -3.62 -1.02 -8.81
CA ALA A 27 -4.78 -1.76 -8.35
C ALA A 27 -5.76 -0.90 -7.56
N VAL A 28 -6.97 -1.43 -7.39
CA VAL A 28 -8.01 -0.91 -6.48
C VAL A 28 -8.57 -2.08 -5.68
N ARG A 29 -8.86 -1.87 -4.39
CA ARG A 29 -9.50 -2.84 -3.49
C ARG A 29 -10.65 -2.21 -2.72
N ALA A 30 -11.67 -3.01 -2.39
CA ALA A 30 -12.80 -2.55 -1.59
C ALA A 30 -12.48 -2.56 -0.09
N ASP A 31 -11.67 -3.51 0.37
CA ASP A 31 -11.32 -3.71 1.77
C ASP A 31 -9.92 -3.16 2.07
N PRO A 32 -9.72 -2.43 3.18
CA PRO A 32 -8.41 -1.88 3.56
C PRO A 32 -7.38 -2.96 3.90
N ALA A 33 -7.78 -4.08 4.52
CA ALA A 33 -6.86 -5.16 4.86
C ALA A 33 -6.37 -5.89 3.59
N ASP A 34 -7.26 -6.11 2.63
CA ASP A 34 -6.88 -6.63 1.30
C ASP A 34 -5.96 -5.67 0.54
N ALA A 35 -6.20 -4.35 0.62
CA ALA A 35 -5.32 -3.35 0.02
C ALA A 35 -3.89 -3.42 0.59
N ILE A 36 -3.77 -3.57 1.92
CA ILE A 36 -2.48 -3.75 2.61
C ILE A 36 -1.81 -5.05 2.19
N ALA A 37 -2.54 -6.16 2.19
CA ALA A 37 -2.01 -7.47 1.80
C ALA A 37 -1.48 -7.44 0.37
N PHE A 38 -2.22 -6.81 -0.55
CA PHE A 38 -1.80 -6.64 -1.93
C PHE A 38 -0.51 -5.82 -2.03
N ALA A 39 -0.45 -4.64 -1.41
CA ALA A 39 0.73 -3.78 -1.47
C ALA A 39 1.98 -4.49 -0.90
N ASN A 40 1.84 -5.16 0.25
CA ASN A 40 2.94 -5.91 0.86
C ASN A 40 3.42 -7.07 -0.02
N PHE A 41 2.51 -7.83 -0.61
CA PHE A 41 2.88 -8.94 -1.49
C PHE A 41 3.76 -8.48 -2.68
N PHE A 42 3.40 -7.38 -3.32
CA PHE A 42 4.18 -6.84 -4.43
C PHE A 42 5.49 -6.20 -3.96
N ALA A 43 5.45 -5.47 -2.86
CA ALA A 43 6.64 -4.88 -2.27
C ALA A 43 7.69 -5.95 -1.91
N ASP A 44 7.28 -7.04 -1.24
CA ASP A 44 8.14 -8.16 -0.88
C ASP A 44 8.76 -8.82 -2.12
N ARG A 45 7.95 -9.09 -3.15
CA ARG A 45 8.48 -9.63 -4.42
C ARG A 45 9.50 -8.70 -5.04
N GLU A 46 9.30 -7.38 -4.95
CA GLU A 46 10.20 -6.40 -5.53
C GLU A 46 11.52 -6.30 -4.76
N THR A 47 11.51 -6.48 -3.43
CA THR A 47 12.76 -6.58 -2.64
C THR A 47 13.64 -7.76 -3.05
N LEU A 48 13.06 -8.83 -3.60
CA LEU A 48 13.81 -9.98 -4.10
C LEU A 48 14.40 -9.76 -5.51
N MET A 49 13.86 -8.79 -6.27
CA MET A 49 14.20 -8.58 -7.68
C MET A 49 15.06 -7.33 -7.90
N ALA A 50 14.93 -6.31 -7.04
CA ALA A 50 15.63 -5.05 -7.16
C ALA A 50 16.63 -4.85 -6.01
N PRO A 51 17.83 -4.29 -6.26
CA PRO A 51 18.80 -3.92 -5.21
C PRO A 51 18.40 -2.64 -4.46
N CYS A 52 17.17 -2.17 -4.64
CA CYS A 52 16.66 -0.91 -4.13
C CYS A 52 15.76 -1.15 -2.93
N PRO A 53 15.78 -0.28 -1.90
CA PRO A 53 14.81 -0.33 -0.83
C PRO A 53 13.38 -0.20 -1.39
N VAL A 54 12.45 -0.95 -0.82
CA VAL A 54 11.02 -0.81 -1.10
C VAL A 54 10.33 -0.27 0.13
N ARG A 55 9.41 0.67 -0.04
CA ARG A 55 8.61 1.26 1.02
C ARG A 55 7.14 1.03 0.71
N VAL A 56 6.37 0.64 1.73
CA VAL A 56 4.91 0.71 1.71
C VAL A 56 4.48 1.84 2.62
N SER A 57 3.67 2.75 2.10
CA SER A 57 3.10 3.88 2.81
C SER A 57 1.60 3.95 2.59
N ALA A 58 0.89 4.65 3.47
CA ALA A 58 -0.55 4.80 3.36
C ALA A 58 -1.02 6.13 3.97
N ASP A 59 -2.18 6.58 3.52
CA ASP A 59 -2.85 7.76 4.05
C ASP A 59 -3.39 7.56 5.47
N MET A 60 -3.61 8.68 6.17
CA MET A 60 -4.22 8.68 7.50
C MET A 60 -5.59 7.98 7.54
N ASN A 61 -6.33 8.01 6.43
CA ASN A 61 -7.61 7.33 6.31
C ASN A 61 -7.48 5.81 6.51
N LEU A 62 -6.38 5.20 6.04
CA LEU A 62 -6.13 3.77 6.23
C LEU A 62 -5.90 3.44 7.70
N HIS A 63 -5.18 4.31 8.41
CA HIS A 63 -4.98 4.14 9.84
C HIS A 63 -6.31 4.15 10.61
N GLN A 64 -7.20 5.08 10.29
CA GLN A 64 -8.53 5.13 10.89
C GLN A 64 -9.36 3.88 10.56
N ALA A 65 -9.41 3.48 9.29
CA ALA A 65 -10.16 2.30 8.86
C ALA A 65 -9.70 1.01 9.58
N LEU A 66 -8.39 0.87 9.83
CA LEU A 66 -7.86 -0.25 10.61
C LEU A 66 -8.26 -0.21 12.09
N LEU A 67 -8.32 0.99 12.69
CA LEU A 67 -8.80 1.13 14.06
C LEU A 67 -10.26 0.73 14.18
N ASP A 68 -11.09 1.13 13.21
CA ASP A 68 -12.52 0.78 13.17
C ASP A 68 -12.70 -0.74 13.01
N LEU A 69 -11.96 -1.37 12.09
CA LEU A 69 -11.98 -2.83 11.94
C LEU A 69 -11.61 -3.57 13.23
N ARG A 70 -10.59 -3.08 13.95
CA ARG A 70 -10.15 -3.70 15.20
C ARG A 70 -11.20 -3.61 16.32
N GLN A 71 -12.08 -2.61 16.30
CA GLN A 71 -13.14 -2.48 17.31
C GLN A 71 -14.35 -3.38 17.04
N VAL A 72 -14.48 -3.90 15.82
CA VAL A 72 -15.61 -4.74 15.39
C VAL A 72 -15.29 -6.24 15.50
N ALA A 73 -14.00 -6.60 15.68
CA ALA A 73 -13.51 -7.97 15.86
C ALA A 73 -13.55 -8.43 17.33
#